data_AF-A0A3A1NMV1-F1
#
_entry.id   AF-A0A3A1NMV1-F1
#
_cell.length_a   1.000
_cell.length_b   1.000
_cell.length_c   1.000
_cell.angle_alpha   90.00
_cell.angle_beta   90.00
_cell.angle_gamma   90.00
#
_symmetry.space_group_name_H-M   'P 1'
#
loop_
_entity.id
_entity.type
_entity.pdbx_description
1 polymer ?
#
loop_
_entity_poly.entity_id
_entity_poly.type
_entity_poly.pdbx_seq_one_letter_code
_entity_poly.pdbx_strand_id
1 'polypeptide(L)' 'MFNFLRNKPDCPPLCQLDQLYKHTISKLPINEKIAYCERLLESSRFQLSHSCPKKDLGHFKNLVLAAEAELQQLRSIR' A
#
# COMPACT_ATOMS: atom_id res chain seq x y z
N MET A 1 -22.82 -19.90 -1.70
CA MET A 1 -22.89 -18.47 -1.34
C MET A 1 -22.00 -18.26 -0.13
N PHE A 2 -20.71 -17.95 -0.37
CA PHE A 2 -19.70 -17.90 0.71
C PHE A 2 -19.63 -16.48 1.29
N ASN A 3 -20.23 -16.32 2.47
CA ASN A 3 -20.11 -15.10 3.25
C ASN A 3 -18.73 -15.06 3.93
N PHE A 4 -17.75 -14.46 3.26
CA PHE A 4 -16.51 -14.03 3.89
C PHE A 4 -16.76 -12.76 4.71
N LEU A 5 -17.26 -12.96 5.93
CA LEU A 5 -17.14 -11.98 7.02
C LEU A 5 -15.67 -11.92 7.42
N ARG A 6 -14.87 -11.18 6.65
CA ARG A 6 -13.51 -10.82 7.03
C ARG A 6 -13.60 -9.43 7.63
N ASN A 7 -13.28 -9.32 8.92
CA ASN A 7 -12.97 -8.08 9.61
C ASN A 7 -12.27 -7.14 8.62
N LYS A 8 -12.95 -6.07 8.19
CA LYS A 8 -12.31 -5.05 7.38
C LYS A 8 -11.19 -4.49 8.26
N PRO A 9 -9.91 -4.62 7.89
CA PRO A 9 -8.95 -3.67 8.41
C PRO A 9 -9.48 -2.29 8.01
N ASP A 10 -9.55 -1.36 8.97
CA ASP A 10 -9.99 0.03 8.77
C ASP A 10 -9.24 0.72 7.61
N CYS A 11 -8.10 0.15 7.20
CA CYS A 11 -7.35 0.51 5.99
C CYS A 11 -7.38 -0.63 4.95
N PRO A 12 -7.72 -0.37 3.68
CA PRO A 12 -7.63 -1.36 2.63
C PRO A 12 -6.16 -1.80 2.46
N PRO A 13 -5.87 -3.12 2.36
CA PRO A 13 -4.51 -3.62 2.22
C PRO A 13 -3.89 -3.12 0.91
N LEU A 14 -2.56 -3.02 0.87
CA LEU A 14 -1.85 -2.47 -0.29
C LEU A 14 -2.19 -3.22 -1.59
N CYS A 15 -2.39 -4.54 -1.50
CA CYS A 15 -2.83 -5.40 -2.59
C CYS A 15 -4.19 -5.01 -3.22
N GLN A 16 -5.06 -4.28 -2.50
CA GLN A 16 -6.32 -3.77 -3.04
C GLN A 16 -6.18 -2.40 -3.70
N LEU A 17 -5.23 -1.59 -3.23
CA LEU A 17 -4.99 -0.25 -3.76
C LEU A 17 -4.03 -0.26 -4.95
N ASP A 18 -3.09 -1.21 -4.97
CA ASP A 18 -2.06 -1.31 -5.99
C ASP A 18 -2.05 -2.71 -6.63
N GLN A 19 -2.52 -2.77 -7.88
CA GLN A 19 -2.59 -4.01 -8.65
C GLN A 19 -1.21 -4.53 -9.04
N LEU A 20 -0.23 -3.63 -9.26
CA LEU A 20 1.14 -4.02 -9.56
C LEU A 20 1.77 -4.72 -8.35
N TYR A 21 1.50 -4.21 -7.15
CA TYR A 21 1.91 -4.83 -5.90
C TYR A 21 1.31 -6.22 -5.76
N LYS A 22 -0.01 -6.34 -5.95
CA LYS A 22 -0.72 -7.61 -5.85
C LYS A 22 -0.21 -8.67 -6.82
N HIS A 23 -0.03 -8.33 -8.10
CA HIS A 23 0.24 -9.32 -9.13
C HIS A 23 1.72 -9.64 -9.32
N THR A 24 2.58 -8.65 -9.08
CA THR A 24 4.02 -8.72 -9.40
C THR A 24 4.85 -8.65 -8.13
N ILE A 25 4.74 -7.59 -7.34
CA ILE A 25 5.64 -7.35 -6.19
C ILE A 25 5.42 -8.36 -5.06
N SER A 26 4.18 -8.82 -4.86
CA SER A 26 3.84 -9.83 -3.85
C SER A 26 4.59 -11.16 -4.02
N LYS A 27 5.06 -11.45 -5.24
CA LYS A 27 5.82 -12.66 -5.58
C LYS A 27 7.33 -12.48 -5.50
N LEU A 28 7.81 -11.24 -5.34
CA LEU A 28 9.23 -10.93 -5.23
C LEU A 28 9.76 -11.21 -3.82
N PRO A 29 11.09 -11.31 -3.63
CA PRO A 29 11.69 -11.42 -2.31
C PRO A 29 11.41 -10.18 -1.43
N ILE A 30 11.48 -10.35 -0.11
CA ILE A 30 11.12 -9.34 0.90
C ILE A 30 11.82 -7.99 0.66
N ASN A 31 13.11 -8.01 0.29
CA ASN A 31 13.86 -6.78 0.03
C ASN A 31 13.28 -5.94 -1.12
N GLU A 32 12.83 -6.60 -2.19
CA GLU A 32 12.20 -5.93 -3.33
C GLU A 32 10.82 -5.38 -2.97
N LYS A 33 10.06 -6.11 -2.13
CA LYS A 33 8.79 -5.61 -1.58
C LYS A 33 8.99 -4.35 -0.75
N ILE A 34 9.99 -4.34 0.13
CA ILE A 34 10.34 -3.18 0.95
C ILE A 34 10.75 -2.01 0.06
N ALA A 35 11.67 -2.22 -0.89
CA ALA A 35 12.14 -1.17 -1.79
C ALA A 35 11.00 -0.56 -2.62
N TYR A 36 10.05 -1.40 -3.06
CA TYR A 36 8.86 -0.93 -3.75
C TYR A 36 7.95 -0.11 -2.84
N CYS A 37 7.65 -0.59 -1.63
CA CYS A 37 6.83 0.14 -0.67
C CYS A 37 7.47 1.49 -0.28
N GLU A 38 8.79 1.57 -0.16
CA GLU A 38 9.50 2.84 0.11
C GLU A 38 9.36 3.84 -1.05
N ARG A 39 9.55 3.41 -2.30
CA ARG A 39 9.34 4.27 -3.48
C ARG A 39 7.88 4.69 -3.63
N LEU A 40 6.97 3.79 -3.32
CA LEU A 40 5.53 4.06 -3.38
C LEU A 40 5.12 5.10 -2.32
N LEU A 41 5.72 5.03 -1.14
CA LEU A 41 5.54 6.04 -0.09
C LEU A 41 6.09 7.39 -0.48
N GLU A 42 7.31 7.43 -1.00
CA GLU A 42 7.95 8.67 -1.44
C GLU A 42 7.14 9.35 -2.53
N SER A 43 6.78 8.61 -3.58
CA SER A 43 5.94 9.12 -4.68
C SER A 43 4.58 9.59 -4.19
N SER A 44 3.90 8.82 -3.33
CA SER A 44 2.57 9.21 -2.82
C SER A 44 2.63 10.44 -1.91
N ARG A 45 3.66 10.57 -1.08
CA ARG A 45 3.91 11.76 -0.24
C ARG A 45 4.26 12.98 -1.08
N PHE A 46 5.02 12.78 -2.16
CA PHE A 46 5.34 13.83 -3.12
C PHE A 46 4.06 14.33 -3.80
N GLN A 47 3.19 13.42 -4.28
CA GLN A 47 1.90 13.76 -4.88
C GLN A 47 0.99 14.51 -3.90
N LEU A 48 0.95 14.08 -2.63
CA LEU A 48 0.20 14.78 -1.57
C LEU A 48 0.73 16.20 -1.32
N SER A 49 2.03 16.42 -1.44
CA SER A 49 2.68 17.71 -1.21
C SER A 49 2.56 18.67 -2.42
N HIS A 50 2.52 18.15 -3.65
CA HIS A 50 2.61 18.95 -4.89
C HIS A 50 1.27 19.18 -5.61
N SER A 51 0.24 19.66 -4.89
CA SER A 51 -1.09 19.95 -5.45
C SER A 51 -1.82 18.72 -5.99
N CYS A 52 -2.00 17.72 -5.14
CA CYS A 52 -2.91 16.64 -5.43
C CYS A 52 -4.36 17.16 -5.57
N PRO A 53 -5.09 16.77 -6.63
CA PRO A 53 -6.52 17.06 -6.72
C PRO A 53 -7.24 16.51 -5.47
N LYS A 54 -8.19 17.28 -4.91
CA LYS A 54 -8.94 16.87 -3.69
C LYS A 54 -9.59 15.48 -3.79
N LYS A 55 -9.90 15.03 -5.01
CA LYS A 55 -10.46 13.70 -5.32
C LYS A 55 -9.45 12.56 -5.08
N ASP A 56 -8.16 12.80 -5.29
CA ASP A 56 -7.10 11.79 -5.21
C ASP A 56 -6.41 11.78 -3.84
N LEU A 57 -6.58 12.86 -3.07
CA LEU A 57 -6.06 13.02 -1.71
C LEU A 57 -6.43 11.85 -0.78
N GLY A 58 -7.67 11.37 -0.84
CA GLY A 58 -8.12 10.22 -0.06
C GLY A 58 -7.45 8.91 -0.51
N HIS A 59 -7.32 8.72 -1.82
CA HIS A 59 -6.66 7.55 -2.39
C HIS A 59 -5.18 7.49 -1.98
N PHE A 60 -4.43 8.58 -2.17
CA PHE A 60 -3.01 8.63 -1.80
C PHE A 60 -2.78 8.51 -0.29
N LYS A 61 -3.64 9.09 0.55
CA LYS A 61 -3.56 8.87 2.01
C LYS A 61 -3.74 7.40 2.37
N ASN A 62 -4.75 6.75 1.81
CA ASN A 62 -4.98 5.32 2.05
C ASN A 62 -3.83 4.47 1.53
N LEU A 63 -3.23 4.87 0.39
CA LEU A 63 -2.10 4.19 -0.23
C LEU A 63 -0.82 4.31 0.61
N VAL A 64 -0.55 5.50 1.17
CA VAL A 64 0.52 5.72 2.15
C VAL A 64 0.32 4.85 3.39
N LEU A 65 -0.87 4.87 4.00
CA LEU A 65 -1.15 4.08 5.20
C LEU A 65 -1.01 2.58 4.95
N ALA A 66 -1.52 2.10 3.81
CA ALA A 66 -1.41 0.70 3.42
C ALA A 66 0.05 0.28 3.17
N ALA A 67 0.84 1.14 2.51
CA ALA A 67 2.25 0.87 2.25
C ALA A 67 3.10 0.92 3.54
N GLU A 68 2.81 1.83 4.48
CA GLU A 68 3.46 1.85 5.81
C GLU A 68 3.17 0.59 6.61
N ALA A 69 1.90 0.16 6.65
CA ALA A 69 1.50 -1.06 7.34
C ALA A 69 2.19 -2.31 6.76
N GLU A 70 2.21 -2.41 5.43
CA GLU A 70 2.87 -3.52 4.72
C GLU A 70 4.38 -3.53 4.99
N LEU A 71 5.00 -2.36 4.94
CA LEU A 71 6.44 -2.20 5.19
C LEU A 71 6.81 -2.51 6.64
N GLN A 72 5.96 -2.15 7.61
CA GLN A 72 6.12 -2.54 9.02
C GLN A 72 6.05 -4.08 9.18
N GLN A 73 5.10 -4.73 8.50
CA GLN A 73 5.00 -6.20 8.50
C GLN A 73 6.24 -6.85 7.87
N LEU A 74 6.67 -6.38 6.69
CA LEU A 74 7.83 -6.91 5.99
C LEU A 74 9.13 -6.75 6.79
N ARG A 75 9.30 -5.62 7.49
CA ARG A 75 10.45 -5.39 8.37
C ARG A 75 10.40 -6.24 9.65
N SER A 76 9.20 -6.61 10.12
CA SER A 76 9.06 -7.52 11.26
C SER A 76 9.36 -8.99 10.91
N ILE A 77 9.31 -9.35 9.63
CA ILE A 77 9.59 -10.70 9.13
C ILE A 77 11.09 -10.88 8.79
N ARG A 78 11.81 -9.77 8.57
CA ARG A 78 13.24 -9.73 8.27
C ARG A 78 14.09 -10.00 9.50
#